data_AF-A0A1F8M6R9-F1
#
_entry.id   AF-A0A1F8M6R9-F1
#
_cell.length_a   1.000
_cell.length_b   1.000
_cell.length_c   1.000
_cell.angle_alpha   90.00
_cell.angle_beta   90.00
_cell.angle_gamma   90.00
#
_symmetry.space_group_name_H-M   'P 1'
#
loop_
_entity.id
_entity.type
_entity.pdbx_description
1 polymer ?
#
loop_
_entity_poly.entity_id
_entity_poly.type
_entity_poly.pdbx_seq_one_letter_code
_entity_poly.pdbx_strand_id
1 'polypeptide(L)'
;METGYTVGTATMVSLVDGTTSLYYSTGGGMLGSGEYTPVAEASKAFVAQAENLLQYMSSSDEFPLPQVGQVRFVLMTYTGMLTAPEIEKTLASGNHPLSHLYRLGHETLTQLHLLAEKNRK
;
A
#
# COMPACT_ATOMS: atom_id res chain seq x y z
N MET A 1 -1.39 -2.25 -0.72
CA MET A 1 -0.10 -2.23 -1.46
C MET A 1 0.77 -3.32 -0.89
N GLU A 2 1.17 -4.27 -1.72
CA GLU A 2 2.03 -5.38 -1.33
C GLU A 2 3.38 -5.22 -2.00
N THR A 3 4.46 -5.51 -1.28
CA THR A 3 5.83 -5.45 -1.81
C THR A 3 6.56 -6.75 -1.50
N GLY A 4 7.22 -7.31 -2.52
CA GLY A 4 8.03 -8.52 -2.37
C GLY A 4 9.51 -8.20 -2.10
N TYR A 5 10.04 -8.80 -1.04
CA TYR A 5 11.44 -8.71 -0.62
C TYR A 5 12.09 -10.09 -0.57
N THR A 6 13.42 -10.13 -0.45
CA THR A 6 14.18 -11.39 -0.35
C THR A 6 13.81 -12.23 0.87
N VAL A 7 13.37 -11.59 1.96
CA VAL A 7 13.05 -12.23 3.24
C VAL A 7 11.55 -12.50 3.43
N GLY A 8 10.69 -12.10 2.49
CA GLY A 8 9.24 -12.22 2.60
C GLY A 8 8.51 -11.08 1.91
N THR A 9 7.23 -10.88 2.24
CA THR A 9 6.41 -9.79 1.70
C THR A 9 5.93 -8.87 2.80
N ALA A 10 5.67 -7.62 2.44
CA ALA A 10 4.96 -6.66 3.28
C ALA A 10 3.66 -6.24 2.61
N THR A 11 2.56 -6.27 3.35
CA THR A 11 1.23 -5.87 2.88
C THR A 11 0.73 -4.70 3.72
N MET A 12 0.67 -3.52 3.10
CA MET A 12 0.03 -2.34 3.68
C MET A 12 -1.43 -2.28 3.22
N VAL A 13 -2.35 -2.20 4.18
CA VAL A 13 -3.78 -2.04 3.97
C VAL A 13 -4.18 -0.65 4.46
N SER A 14 -4.80 0.14 3.59
CA SER A 14 -5.30 1.49 3.89
C SER A 14 -6.76 1.56 3.50
N LEU A 15 -7.58 2.15 4.38
CA LEU A 15 -9.02 2.26 4.23
C LEU A 15 -9.47 3.72 4.09
N VAL A 16 -10.65 3.92 3.51
CA VAL A 16 -11.25 5.25 3.27
C VAL A 16 -11.43 6.09 4.54
N ASP A 17 -11.55 5.44 5.71
CA ASP A 17 -11.68 6.11 7.00
C ASP A 17 -10.34 6.68 7.53
N GLY A 18 -9.22 6.34 6.88
CA GLY A 18 -7.87 6.72 7.28
C GLY A 18 -7.13 5.64 8.06
N THR A 19 -7.77 4.51 8.37
CA THR A 19 -7.12 3.39 9.03
C THR A 19 -6.04 2.81 8.12
N THR A 20 -4.84 2.61 8.66
CA THR A 20 -3.76 1.88 8.00
C THR A 20 -3.21 0.80 8.90
N SER A 21 -2.95 -0.36 8.31
CA SER A 21 -2.24 -1.49 8.91
C SER A 21 -1.15 -1.98 7.97
N LEU A 22 -0.08 -2.55 8.53
CA LEU A 22 1.03 -3.17 7.83
C LEU A 22 1.24 -4.58 8.38
N TYR A 23 1.36 -5.55 7.49
CA TYR A 23 1.56 -6.95 7.82
C TYR A 23 2.82 -7.47 7.13
N TYR A 24 3.59 -8.31 7.80
CA TYR A 24 4.72 -9.00 7.20
C TYR A 24 4.45 -10.51 7.12
N SER A 25 4.84 -11.14 6.01
CA SER A 25 4.69 -12.60 5.85
C SER A 25 5.53 -13.40 6.85
N THR A 26 6.59 -12.79 7.38
CA THR A 26 7.45 -13.36 8.42
C THR A 26 6.86 -13.22 9.83
N GLY A 27 5.67 -12.65 9.95
CA GLY A 27 5.03 -12.31 11.22
C GLY A 27 5.35 -10.89 11.69
N GLY A 28 4.50 -10.40 12.60
CA GLY A 28 4.53 -9.01 13.06
C GLY A 28 3.81 -8.05 12.11
N GLY A 29 3.81 -6.78 12.50
CA GLY A 29 3.10 -5.74 11.78
C GLY A 29 2.77 -4.54 12.66
N MET A 30 1.97 -3.64 12.10
CA MET A 30 1.44 -2.46 12.76
C MET A 30 -0.04 -2.35 12.44
N LEU A 31 -0.89 -2.12 13.44
CA LEU A 31 -2.34 -2.18 13.28
C LEU A 31 -2.99 -0.83 13.59
N GLY A 32 -4.07 -0.53 12.86
CA GLY A 32 -5.13 0.35 13.34
C GLY A 32 -4.71 1.79 13.61
N SER A 33 -3.78 2.35 12.82
CA SER A 33 -3.17 3.66 13.11
C SER A 33 -4.00 4.87 12.62
N GLY A 34 -5.33 4.72 12.51
CA GLY A 34 -6.24 5.74 11.98
C GLY A 34 -6.47 6.94 12.91
N GLU A 35 -6.18 6.82 14.21
CA GLU A 35 -6.33 7.92 15.18
C GLU A 35 -5.17 8.94 15.11
N TYR A 36 -4.04 8.55 14.53
CA TYR A 36 -2.90 9.44 14.36
C TYR A 36 -3.05 10.24 13.06
N THR A 37 -3.35 11.54 13.19
CA THR A 37 -3.69 12.43 12.05
C THR A 37 -2.76 12.28 10.84
N PRO A 38 -1.42 12.28 10.97
CA PRO A 38 -0.53 12.15 9.81
C PRO A 38 -0.71 10.83 9.03
N VAL A 39 -0.96 9.72 9.73
CA VAL A 39 -1.24 8.42 9.08
C VAL A 39 -2.62 8.45 8.43
N ALA A 40 -3.61 9.03 9.10
CA ALA A 40 -4.98 9.13 8.58
C ALA A 40 -5.04 9.96 7.29
N GLU A 41 -4.33 11.10 7.24
CA GLU A 41 -4.26 11.96 6.07
C GLU A 41 -3.52 11.29 4.91
N ALA A 42 -2.37 10.65 5.17
CA ALA A 42 -1.62 9.92 4.16
C ALA A 42 -2.43 8.75 3.58
N SER A 43 -3.13 8.00 4.45
CA SER A 43 -4.02 6.90 4.07
C SER A 43 -5.15 7.37 3.15
N LYS A 44 -5.84 8.45 3.52
CA LYS A 44 -6.93 9.04 2.71
C LYS A 44 -6.43 9.52 1.36
N ALA A 45 -5.27 10.18 1.31
CA ALA A 45 -4.66 10.61 0.06
C ALA A 45 -4.30 9.41 -0.83
N PHE A 46 -3.74 8.35 -0.25
CA PHE A 46 -3.41 7.11 -0.95
C PHE A 46 -4.65 6.43 -1.55
N VAL A 47 -5.73 6.29 -0.77
CA VAL A 47 -6.99 5.68 -1.23
C VAL A 47 -7.67 6.51 -2.30
N ALA A 48 -7.74 7.84 -2.14
CA ALA A 48 -8.31 8.75 -3.14
C ALA A 48 -7.52 8.69 -4.46
N GLN A 49 -6.19 8.60 -4.40
CA GLN A 49 -5.38 8.43 -5.61
C GLN A 49 -5.59 7.06 -6.26
N ALA A 50 -5.84 6.01 -5.49
CA ALA A 50 -6.12 4.67 -6.01
C ALA A 50 -7.41 4.66 -6.84
N GLU A 51 -8.46 5.35 -6.36
CA GLU A 51 -9.73 5.51 -7.08
C GLU A 51 -9.56 6.21 -8.44
N ASN A 52 -8.69 7.21 -8.54
CA ASN A 52 -8.41 7.90 -9.80
C ASN A 52 -7.68 7.00 -10.84
N LEU A 53 -7.16 5.85 -10.42
CA LEU A 53 -6.32 4.97 -11.24
C LEU A 53 -7.00 3.63 -11.56
N LEU A 54 -8.29 3.47 -11.26
CA LEU A 54 -9.04 2.21 -11.52
C LEU A 54 -8.91 1.73 -12.97
N GLN A 55 -8.87 2.65 -13.94
CA GLN A 55 -8.72 2.34 -15.37
C GLN A 55 -7.39 1.65 -15.73
N TYR A 56 -6.37 1.74 -14.87
CA TYR A 56 -5.06 1.11 -15.06
C TYR A 56 -4.95 -0.23 -14.34
N MET A 57 -6.05 -0.73 -13.77
CA MET A 57 -6.08 -1.97 -13.01
C MET A 57 -7.01 -2.99 -13.67
N SER A 58 -6.74 -4.27 -13.43
CA SER A 58 -7.52 -5.37 -13.98
C SER A 58 -8.26 -6.11 -12.87
N SER A 59 -9.47 -6.59 -13.15
CA SER A 59 -10.19 -7.47 -12.23
C SER A 59 -9.44 -8.80 -12.08
N SER A 60 -9.36 -9.31 -10.86
CA SER A 60 -8.72 -10.58 -10.55
C SER A 60 -9.39 -11.22 -9.34
N ASP A 61 -9.58 -12.53 -9.38
CA ASP A 61 -9.97 -13.35 -8.23
C ASP A 61 -8.76 -14.07 -7.60
N GLU A 62 -7.58 -13.94 -8.22
CA GLU A 62 -6.33 -14.51 -7.73
C GLU A 62 -5.37 -13.44 -7.23
N PHE A 63 -4.77 -13.68 -6.06
CA PHE A 63 -3.82 -12.77 -5.42
C PHE A 63 -2.54 -13.50 -4.99
N PRO A 64 -1.71 -14.01 -5.94
CA PRO A 64 -0.44 -14.64 -5.58
C PRO A 64 0.52 -13.61 -4.95
N LEU A 65 1.34 -13.98 -3.98
CA LEU A 65 2.27 -13.03 -3.36
C LEU A 65 3.19 -12.34 -4.38
N PRO A 66 3.53 -11.04 -4.20
CA PRO A 66 4.47 -10.36 -5.09
C PRO A 66 5.86 -11.00 -5.03
N GLN A 67 6.51 -11.09 -6.19
CA GLN A 67 7.90 -11.53 -6.29
C GLN A 67 8.87 -10.46 -5.77
N VAL A 68 10.13 -10.83 -5.54
CA VAL A 68 11.18 -9.90 -5.11
C VAL A 68 11.30 -8.74 -6.10
N GLY A 69 11.21 -7.50 -5.61
CA GLY A 69 11.26 -6.29 -6.44
C GLY A 69 9.97 -6.01 -7.24
N GLN A 70 8.89 -6.71 -6.90
CA GLN A 70 7.55 -6.47 -7.42
C GLN A 70 6.69 -5.76 -6.37
N VAL A 71 5.87 -4.84 -6.84
CA VAL A 71 4.80 -4.21 -6.06
C VAL A 71 3.47 -4.63 -6.66
N ARG A 72 2.48 -4.92 -5.82
CA ARG A 72 1.11 -5.10 -6.25
C ARG A 72 0.18 -4.14 -5.54
N PHE A 73 -0.63 -3.44 -6.31
CA PHE A 73 -1.80 -2.76 -5.79
C PHE A 73 -2.99 -3.70 -5.84
N VAL A 74 -3.68 -3.86 -4.73
CA VAL A 74 -4.96 -4.59 -4.63
C VAL A 74 -5.97 -3.60 -4.09
N LEU A 75 -7.03 -3.33 -4.87
CA LEU A 75 -8.11 -2.41 -4.52
C LEU A 75 -9.39 -3.21 -4.33
N MET A 76 -9.99 -3.04 -3.16
CA MET A 76 -11.31 -3.57 -2.85
C MET A 76 -12.35 -2.51 -3.20
N THR A 77 -13.18 -2.81 -4.19
CA THR A 77 -14.25 -1.92 -4.67
C THR A 77 -15.62 -2.58 -4.46
N TYR A 78 -16.69 -1.81 -4.60
CA TYR A 78 -18.06 -2.37 -4.55
C TYR A 78 -18.37 -3.34 -5.68
N THR A 79 -17.63 -3.28 -6.79
CA THR A 79 -17.83 -4.15 -7.98
C THR A 79 -16.87 -5.34 -8.02
N GLY A 80 -16.04 -5.52 -6.98
CA GLY A 80 -15.06 -6.59 -6.88
C GLY A 80 -13.65 -6.09 -6.63
N MET A 81 -12.69 -7.00 -6.79
CA MET A 81 -11.28 -6.73 -6.54
C MET A 81 -10.56 -6.37 -7.84
N LEU A 82 -9.72 -5.35 -7.77
CA LEU A 82 -8.84 -4.94 -8.86
C LEU A 82 -7.38 -5.11 -8.43
N THR A 83 -6.52 -5.47 -9.37
CA THR A 83 -5.10 -5.64 -9.15
C THR A 83 -4.27 -4.98 -10.23
N ALA A 84 -3.09 -4.50 -9.83
CA ALA A 84 -2.05 -4.04 -10.73
C ALA A 84 -0.68 -4.46 -10.19
N PRO A 85 -0.14 -5.60 -10.67
CA PRO A 85 1.23 -6.01 -10.38
C PRO A 85 2.22 -5.25 -11.27
N GLU A 86 3.25 -4.65 -10.68
CA GLU A 86 4.26 -3.87 -11.39
C GLU A 86 5.66 -4.05 -10.80
N ILE A 87 6.69 -3.72 -11.59
CA ILE A 87 8.08 -3.74 -11.12
C ILE A 87 8.35 -2.49 -10.29
N GLU A 88 8.87 -2.68 -9.08
CA GLU A 88 9.15 -1.62 -8.12
C GLU A 88 10.04 -0.53 -8.72
N LYS A 89 11.09 -0.93 -9.44
CA LYS A 89 12.02 0.00 -10.10
C LYS A 89 11.32 0.89 -11.14
N THR A 90 10.33 0.35 -11.85
CA THR A 90 9.55 1.11 -12.83
C THR A 90 8.69 2.16 -12.12
N LEU A 91 8.02 1.77 -11.04
CA LEU A 91 7.23 2.69 -10.22
C LEU A 91 8.10 3.78 -9.59
N ALA A 92 9.26 3.40 -9.04
CA ALA A 92 10.21 4.32 -8.42
C ALA A 92 10.84 5.32 -9.40
N SER A 93 10.88 5.01 -10.70
CA SER A 93 11.40 5.92 -11.73
C SER A 93 10.52 7.15 -11.97
N GLY A 94 9.25 7.12 -11.55
CA GLY A 94 8.28 8.20 -11.79
C GLY A 94 7.59 8.19 -13.17
N ASN A 95 8.03 7.32 -14.09
CA ASN A 95 7.55 7.30 -15.48
C ASN A 95 6.34 6.37 -15.72
N HIS A 96 5.71 5.85 -14.67
CA HIS A 96 4.56 4.96 -14.78
C HIS A 96 3.28 5.65 -14.26
N PRO A 97 2.09 5.39 -14.84
CA PRO A 97 0.83 5.94 -14.32
C PRO A 97 0.59 5.65 -12.82
N LEU A 98 1.06 4.50 -12.34
CA LEU A 98 0.96 4.10 -10.92
C LEU A 98 2.10 4.64 -10.03
N SER A 99 3.09 5.35 -10.59
CA SER A 99 4.21 5.90 -9.81
C SER A 99 3.75 6.88 -8.73
N HIS A 100 2.71 7.67 -9.00
CA HIS A 100 2.16 8.57 -7.98
C HIS A 100 1.54 7.80 -6.82
N LEU A 101 0.77 6.75 -7.11
CA LEU A 101 0.17 5.89 -6.11
C LEU A 101 1.24 5.20 -5.26
N TYR A 102 2.31 4.71 -5.90
CA TYR A 102 3.47 4.14 -5.23
C TYR A 102 4.12 5.12 -4.24
N ARG A 103 4.34 6.37 -4.65
CA ARG A 103 4.90 7.42 -3.76
C ARG A 103 4.00 7.68 -2.55
N LEU A 104 2.69 7.80 -2.74
CA LEU A 104 1.74 7.99 -1.63
C LEU A 104 1.69 6.78 -0.69
N GLY A 105 1.87 5.58 -1.23
CA GLY A 105 2.00 4.36 -0.44
C GLY A 105 3.23 4.42 0.49
N HIS A 106 4.38 4.85 -0.03
CA HIS A 106 5.60 5.06 0.75
C HIS A 106 5.50 6.20 1.76
N GLU A 107 4.80 7.29 1.43
CA GLU A 107 4.50 8.35 2.39
C GLU A 107 3.69 7.79 3.57
N THR A 108 2.66 6.98 3.29
CA THR A 108 1.84 6.34 4.32
C THR A 108 2.68 5.40 5.20
N LEU A 109 3.57 4.60 4.61
CA LEU A 109 4.52 3.77 5.34
C LEU A 109 5.46 4.60 6.22
N THR A 110 5.96 5.73 5.72
CA THR A 110 6.82 6.65 6.48
C THR A 110 6.10 7.14 7.74
N GLN A 111 4.88 7.64 7.60
CA GLN A 111 4.08 8.13 8.74
C GLN A 111 3.79 7.01 9.74
N LEU A 112 3.55 5.79 9.24
CA LEU A 112 3.33 4.62 10.08
C LEU A 112 4.57 4.29 10.91
N HIS A 113 5.76 4.25 10.30
CA HIS A 113 7.01 3.99 11.02
C HIS A 113 7.32 5.08 12.07
N LEU A 114 7.07 6.36 11.75
CA LEU A 114 7.25 7.46 12.71
C LEU A 114 6.34 7.31 13.95
N LEU A 115 5.11 6.84 13.77
CA LEU A 115 4.23 6.51 14.89
C LEU A 115 4.80 5.36 15.75
N ALA A 116 5.34 4.31 15.13
CA ALA A 116 5.99 3.22 15.86
C ALA A 116 7.18 3.72 16.69
N GLU A 117 8.00 4.61 16.15
CA GLU A 117 9.12 5.21 16.88
C GLU A 117 8.64 6.07 18.05
N LYS A 118 7.56 6.83 17.88
CA LYS A 118 6.95 7.63 18.94
C LYS A 118 6.43 6.76 20.08
N ASN A 119 5.79 5.63 19.78
CA ASN A 119 5.23 4.72 20.80
C ASN A 119 6.30 3.90 21.56
N ARG A 120 7.55 3.89 21.10
CA ARG A 120 8.68 3.24 21.78
C ARG A 120 9.42 4.13 22.78
N LYS A 121 9.14 5.44 22.78
CA LYS A 121 9.74 6.43 23.69
C LYS A 121 8.78 6.74 24.84
#